data_AF-A0A3C1WWJ9-F1
#
_entry.id   AF-A0A3C1WWJ9-F1
#
_cell.length_a   1.000
_cell.length_b   1.000
_cell.length_c   1.000
_cell.angle_alpha   90.00
_cell.angle_beta   90.00
_cell.angle_gamma   90.00
#
_symmetry.space_group_name_H-M   'P 1'
#
loop_
_entity.id
_entity.type
_entity.pdbx_description
1 polymer ?
#
loop_
_entity_poly.entity_id
_entity_poly.type
_entity_poly.pdbx_seq_one_letter_code
_entity_poly.pdbx_strand_id
1 'polypeptide(L)'
;MTSEFEIIERYFKKKMKQTALGVGDDAAMIHVRNNYQLAISSDMLIENIHFLKNTNPSHLGWKSLAVNLSDIAAMGATPKWATLSISLPKINHAWLKKFSKGFF
;
A
#
# COMPACT_ATOMS: atom_id res chain seq x y z
N MET A 1 4.95 9.65 -22.71
CA MET A 1 3.84 9.62 -21.75
C MET A 1 4.16 8.46 -20.81
N THR A 2 4.32 8.71 -19.50
CA THR A 2 4.62 7.63 -18.55
C THR A 2 3.39 6.75 -18.42
N SER A 3 3.55 5.44 -18.62
CA SER A 3 2.47 4.47 -18.45
C SER A 3 2.25 4.15 -16.96
N GLU A 4 1.06 3.65 -16.62
CA GLU A 4 0.79 3.12 -15.28
C GLU A 4 1.79 2.03 -14.89
N PHE A 5 2.10 1.12 -15.82
CA PHE A 5 3.07 0.04 -15.61
C PHE A 5 4.46 0.57 -15.22
N GLU A 6 4.94 1.64 -15.86
CA GLU A 6 6.21 2.27 -15.49
C GLU A 6 6.20 2.83 -14.06
N ILE A 7 5.07 3.36 -13.60
CA ILE A 7 4.92 3.88 -12.22
C ILE A 7 4.97 2.71 -11.22
N ILE A 8 4.23 1.64 -11.49
CA ILE A 8 4.21 0.45 -10.64
C ILE A 8 5.60 -0.16 -10.52
N GLU A 9 6.25 -0.44 -11.66
CA GLU A 9 7.59 -1.02 -11.70
C GLU A 9 8.61 -0.15 -10.94
N ARG A 10 8.52 1.19 -11.10
CA ARG A 10 9.51 2.11 -10.53
C ARG A 10 9.32 2.38 -9.04
N TYR A 11 8.08 2.48 -8.57
CA TYR A 11 7.79 2.98 -7.23
C TYR A 11 7.15 1.95 -6.31
N PHE A 12 6.45 0.94 -6.85
CA PHE A 12 5.60 0.03 -6.06
C PHE A 12 5.94 -1.45 -6.18
N LYS A 13 6.79 -1.85 -7.13
CA LYS A 13 7.27 -3.22 -7.25
C LYS A 13 8.44 -3.48 -6.31
N LYS A 14 8.16 -4.14 -5.18
CA LYS A 14 9.17 -4.62 -4.22
C LYS A 14 9.06 -6.14 -4.11
N LYS A 15 10.21 -6.84 -4.10
CA LYS A 15 10.23 -8.30 -3.96
C LYS A 15 9.78 -8.68 -2.54
N MET A 16 8.62 -9.30 -2.42
CA MET A 16 8.09 -9.79 -1.15
C MET A 16 8.49 -11.26 -0.95
N LYS A 17 9.06 -11.59 0.22
CA LYS A 17 9.53 -12.95 0.53
C LYS A 17 8.39 -13.93 0.88
N GLN A 18 7.20 -13.44 1.21
CA GLN A 18 6.12 -14.23 1.82
C GLN A 18 4.86 -14.31 0.95
N THR A 19 4.95 -14.08 -0.35
CA THR A 19 3.80 -14.08 -1.27
C THR A 19 4.02 -15.13 -2.37
N ALA A 20 2.99 -15.90 -2.73
CA ALA A 20 3.09 -16.88 -3.82
C ALA A 20 3.11 -16.18 -5.18
N LEU A 21 2.27 -15.15 -5.37
CA LEU A 21 2.28 -14.24 -6.51
C LEU A 21 2.02 -12.80 -6.02
N GLY A 22 2.96 -11.90 -6.28
CA GLY A 22 2.90 -10.49 -5.84
C GLY A 22 2.61 -9.52 -6.99
N VAL A 23 3.09 -8.28 -6.85
CA VAL A 23 2.94 -7.22 -7.87
C VAL A 23 3.57 -7.65 -9.21
N GLY A 24 2.79 -7.51 -10.29
CA GLY A 24 3.23 -7.82 -11.66
C GLY A 24 2.28 -8.72 -12.46
N ASP A 25 1.13 -9.08 -11.89
CA ASP A 25 0.08 -9.90 -12.52
C ASP A 25 -1.31 -9.32 -12.14
N ASP A 26 -2.39 -9.90 -12.66
CA ASP A 26 -3.76 -9.41 -12.49
C ASP A 26 -4.30 -9.59 -11.05
N ALA A 27 -3.71 -10.51 -10.28
CA ALA A 27 -4.08 -10.76 -8.90
C ALA A 27 -2.90 -11.23 -8.05
N ALA A 28 -2.98 -10.97 -6.74
CA ALA A 28 -2.06 -11.56 -5.78
C ALA A 28 -2.55 -12.95 -5.35
N MET A 29 -1.64 -13.90 -5.23
CA MET A 29 -1.91 -15.24 -4.68
C MET A 29 -1.19 -15.41 -3.34
N ILE A 30 -1.93 -15.83 -2.32
CA ILE A 30 -1.42 -16.03 -0.96
C ILE A 30 -1.83 -17.41 -0.43
N HIS A 31 -0.94 -18.01 0.36
CA HIS A 31 -1.26 -19.22 1.11
C HIS A 31 -1.59 -18.85 2.56
N VAL A 32 -2.79 -19.22 3.00
CA VAL A 32 -3.17 -19.17 4.42
C VAL A 32 -2.78 -20.49 5.06
N ARG A 33 -2.08 -20.44 6.19
CA ARG A 33 -1.67 -21.64 6.93
C ARG A 33 -2.91 -22.38 7.45
N ASN A 34 -2.86 -23.71 7.47
CA ASN A 34 -3.95 -24.53 8.05
C ASN A 34 -4.27 -24.08 9.48
N ASN A 35 -5.55 -24.02 9.82
CA ASN A 35 -6.08 -23.57 11.11
C ASN A 35 -5.85 -22.08 11.44
N TYR A 36 -5.45 -21.25 10.47
CA TYR A 36 -5.44 -19.80 10.60
C TYR A 36 -6.59 -19.20 9.78
N GLN A 37 -7.16 -18.12 10.29
CA GLN A 37 -8.05 -17.25 9.52
C GLN A 37 -7.26 -16.06 8.98
N LEU A 38 -7.71 -15.52 7.85
CA LEU A 38 -7.16 -14.31 7.28
C LEU A 38 -7.99 -13.11 7.76
N ALA A 39 -7.39 -12.23 8.54
CA ALA A 39 -7.98 -10.93 8.84
C ALA A 39 -7.67 -9.95 7.70
N ILE A 40 -8.68 -9.25 7.21
CA ILE A 40 -8.57 -8.26 6.13
C ILE A 40 -9.16 -6.95 6.66
N SER A 41 -8.37 -5.87 6.56
CA SER A 41 -8.83 -4.50 6.75
C SER A 41 -8.48 -3.68 5.51
N SER A 42 -9.24 -2.62 5.25
CA SER A 42 -9.04 -1.71 4.13
C SER A 42 -9.58 -0.34 4.46
N ASP A 43 -8.71 0.66 4.41
CA ASP A 43 -9.03 2.07 4.65
C ASP A 43 -8.74 2.96 3.44
N MET A 44 -9.57 3.98 3.25
CA MET A 44 -9.37 5.02 2.22
C MET A 44 -9.07 6.38 2.84
N LEU A 45 -7.93 6.96 2.50
CA LEU A 45 -7.55 8.31 2.91
C LEU A 45 -7.80 9.32 1.78
N ILE A 46 -8.67 10.30 2.04
CA ILE A 46 -9.10 11.34 1.09
C ILE A 46 -8.51 12.70 1.48
N GLU A 47 -7.97 13.44 0.51
CA GLU A 47 -7.44 14.79 0.71
C GLU A 47 -8.52 15.74 1.25
N ASN A 48 -8.15 16.59 2.21
CA ASN A 48 -9.00 17.51 2.97
C ASN A 48 -10.07 16.85 3.86
N ILE A 49 -10.09 15.52 3.94
CA ILE A 49 -10.88 14.76 4.93
C ILE A 49 -9.93 14.11 5.95
N HIS A 50 -8.97 13.32 5.47
CA HIS A 50 -8.07 12.53 6.33
C HIS A 50 -6.65 13.09 6.42
N PHE A 51 -6.27 13.95 5.48
CA PHE A 51 -4.97 14.62 5.42
C PHE A 51 -5.09 15.95 4.67
N LEU A 52 -4.17 16.88 4.92
CA LEU A 52 -4.16 18.20 4.27
C LEU A 52 -3.43 18.14 2.92
N LYS A 53 -3.81 19.01 1.97
CA LYS A 53 -3.18 19.11 0.63
C LYS A 53 -1.65 19.19 0.63
N ASN A 54 -1.06 19.87 1.61
CA ASN A 54 0.39 20.06 1.72
C ASN A 54 1.09 19.04 2.63
N THR A 55 0.42 17.94 2.96
CA THR A 55 1.02 16.85 3.75
C THR A 55 2.26 16.31 3.05
N ASN A 56 3.35 16.12 3.80
CA ASN A 56 4.55 15.50 3.27
C ASN A 56 4.21 14.10 2.71
N PRO A 57 4.47 13.80 1.42
CA PRO A 57 4.06 12.54 0.83
C PRO A 57 4.65 11.32 1.54
N SER A 58 5.85 11.43 2.12
CA SER A 58 6.43 10.34 2.92
C SER A 58 5.65 10.08 4.21
N HIS A 59 5.15 11.14 4.88
CA HIS A 59 4.30 10.94 6.05
C HIS A 59 2.94 10.37 5.66
N LEU A 60 2.41 10.76 4.49
CA LEU A 60 1.17 10.20 3.96
C LEU A 60 1.33 8.72 3.63
N GLY A 61 2.39 8.32 2.92
CA GLY A 61 2.68 6.90 2.64
C GLY A 61 2.80 6.07 3.91
N TRP A 62 3.49 6.59 4.94
CA TRP A 62 3.57 5.93 6.24
C TRP A 62 2.19 5.81 6.90
N LYS A 63 1.42 6.91 6.94
CA LYS A 63 0.09 6.94 7.56
C LYS A 63 -0.87 5.97 6.86
N SER A 64 -0.84 5.90 5.52
CA SER A 64 -1.69 5.01 4.72
C SER A 64 -1.53 3.54 5.14
N LEU A 65 -0.31 3.10 5.44
CA LEU A 65 -0.09 1.74 5.93
C LEU A 65 -0.37 1.63 7.44
N ALA A 66 0.07 2.62 8.23
CA ALA A 66 -0.02 2.59 9.69
C ALA A 66 -1.46 2.47 10.22
N VAL A 67 -2.44 3.14 9.58
CA VAL A 67 -3.85 3.04 10.01
C VAL A 67 -4.39 1.62 9.83
N ASN A 68 -4.14 0.99 8.68
CA ASN A 68 -4.54 -0.40 8.42
C ASN A 68 -3.81 -1.38 9.35
N LEU A 69 -2.52 -1.15 9.63
CA LEU A 69 -1.77 -1.98 10.59
C LEU A 69 -2.34 -1.87 12.01
N SER A 70 -2.89 -0.72 12.39
CA SER A 70 -3.58 -0.54 13.66
C SER A 70 -4.81 -1.44 13.79
N ASP A 71 -5.61 -1.57 12.74
CA ASP A 71 -6.79 -2.45 12.74
C ASP A 71 -6.39 -3.92 12.89
N ILE A 72 -5.38 -4.35 12.13
CA ILE A 72 -4.85 -5.72 12.22
C ILE A 72 -4.34 -6.01 13.63
N ALA A 73 -3.66 -5.04 14.26
CA ALA A 73 -3.20 -5.17 15.64
C ALA A 73 -4.37 -5.24 16.63
N ALA A 74 -5.45 -4.46 16.44
CA ALA A 74 -6.64 -4.50 17.29
C ALA A 74 -7.36 -5.86 17.24
N MET A 75 -7.26 -6.57 16.12
CA MET A 75 -7.78 -7.95 15.95
C MET A 75 -6.84 -9.03 16.51
N GLY A 76 -5.68 -8.66 17.06
CA GLY A 76 -4.66 -9.61 17.53
C GLY A 76 -3.98 -10.41 16.39
N ALA A 77 -4.10 -9.95 15.15
CA ALA A 77 -3.56 -10.62 13.97
C ALA A 77 -2.12 -10.17 13.68
N THR A 78 -1.36 -11.02 13.00
CA THR A 78 0.00 -10.69 12.53
C THR A 78 -0.06 -10.15 11.09
N PRO A 79 0.38 -8.92 10.81
CA PRO A 79 0.41 -8.38 9.45
C PRO A 79 1.34 -9.20 8.54
N LYS A 80 0.91 -9.46 7.31
CA LYS A 80 1.66 -10.26 6.33
C LYS A 80 1.77 -9.61 4.95
N TRP A 81 0.68 -9.04 4.47
CA TRP A 81 0.56 -8.46 3.14
C TRP A 81 -0.26 -7.17 3.20
N ALA A 82 -0.07 -6.31 2.22
CA ALA A 82 -0.88 -5.12 2.00
C ALA A 82 -1.11 -4.94 0.50
N THR A 83 -2.29 -4.48 0.13
CA THR A 83 -2.59 -3.94 -1.19
C THR A 83 -2.59 -2.41 -1.11
N LEU A 84 -2.35 -1.75 -2.23
CA LEU A 84 -2.40 -0.29 -2.33
C LEU A 84 -3.24 0.10 -3.54
N SER A 85 -4.31 0.83 -3.29
CA SER A 85 -5.07 1.55 -4.31
C SER A 85 -4.80 3.04 -4.15
N ILE A 86 -4.33 3.69 -5.22
CA ILE A 86 -3.98 5.11 -5.20
C ILE A 86 -4.53 5.81 -6.44
N SER A 87 -5.20 6.93 -6.24
CA SER A 87 -5.65 7.83 -7.30
C SER A 87 -4.97 9.18 -7.15
N LEU A 88 -4.48 9.73 -8.26
CA LEU A 88 -3.80 11.02 -8.30
C LEU A 88 -4.39 11.86 -9.43
N PRO A 89 -4.63 13.17 -9.22
CA PRO A 89 -5.15 14.04 -10.27
C PRO A 89 -4.16 14.26 -11.41
N LYS A 90 -2.86 14.05 -11.14
CA LYS A 90 -1.78 14.09 -12.13
C LYS A 90 -0.59 13.26 -11.68
N ILE A 91 0.17 12.72 -12.63
CA ILE A 91 1.42 12.03 -12.34
C ILE A 91 2.44 13.05 -11.83
N ASN A 92 3.02 12.79 -10.65
CA ASN A 92 4.11 13.57 -10.08
C ASN A 92 5.17 12.63 -9.51
N HIS A 93 6.30 12.50 -10.22
CA HIS A 93 7.38 11.59 -9.83
C HIS A 93 8.07 11.94 -8.51
N ALA A 94 8.21 13.23 -8.19
CA ALA A 94 8.79 13.65 -6.92
C ALA A 94 7.89 13.28 -5.74
N TRP A 95 6.57 13.39 -5.93
CA TRP A 95 5.57 12.97 -4.97
C TRP A 95 5.55 11.45 -4.81
N LEU A 96 5.47 10.71 -5.93
CA LEU A 96 5.45 9.23 -5.94
C LEU A 96 6.68 8.63 -5.25
N LYS A 97 7.87 9.17 -5.54
CA LYS A 97 9.12 8.76 -4.89
C LYS A 97 9.09 8.93 -3.38
N LYS A 98 8.55 10.05 -2.90
CA LYS A 98 8.45 10.35 -1.47
C LYS A 98 7.38 9.49 -0.80
N PHE A 99 6.22 9.33 -1.44
CA PHE A 99 5.13 8.50 -0.95
C PHE A 99 5.55 7.04 -0.83
N SER A 100 6.12 6.44 -1.89
CA SER A 100 6.53 5.04 -1.86
C SER A 100 7.62 4.79 -0.82
N LYS A 101 8.55 5.74 -0.62
CA LYS A 101 9.53 5.66 0.47
C LYS A 101 8.90 5.67 1.87
N GLY A 102 7.76 6.36 2.04
CA GLY A 102 7.03 6.36 3.30
C GLY A 102 6.24 5.07 3.53
N PHE A 103 5.74 4.47 2.46
CA PHE A 103 4.92 3.25 2.49
C PHE A 103 5.74 1.96 2.72
N PHE A 104 7.00 1.92 2.26
CA PHE A 104 7.87 0.73 2.26
C PHE A 104 9.04 0.77 3.24
#